data_AF-A0A3Q7IW24-F1
#
_entry.id   AF-A0A3Q7IW24-F1
#
_cell.length_a   1.000
_cell.length_b   1.000
_cell.length_c   1.000
_cell.angle_alpha   90.00
_cell.angle_beta   90.00
_cell.angle_gamma   90.00
#
_symmetry.space_group_name_H-M   'P 1'
#
loop_
_entity.id
_entity.type
_entity.pdbx_description
1 polymer ?
#
loop_
_entity_poly.entity_id
_entity_poly.type
_entity_poly.pdbx_seq_one_letter_code
_entity_poly.pdbx_strand_id
1 'polypeptide(L)'
;MSIHHLGGVDPDSSNRRLNPGLTWVIDAPRVTMMAHIWGPTNCNFDGAGRDSCQTGDCGGVLQCIGWGKSPNILAEYSLNQYSNLDF
;
A
#
# COMPACT_ATOMS: atom_id res chain seq x y z
N MET A 1 2.03 -11.37 -5.94
CA MET A 1 1.47 -10.01 -6.07
C MET A 1 2.13 -9.12 -5.04
N SER A 2 2.49 -7.88 -5.37
CA SER A 2 2.98 -6.94 -4.36
C SER A 2 1.80 -6.28 -3.66
N ILE A 3 1.86 -6.14 -2.34
CA ILE A 3 0.94 -5.30 -1.56
C ILE A 3 1.70 -4.04 -1.16
N HIS A 4 1.02 -2.91 -1.25
CA HIS A 4 1.55 -1.59 -0.93
C HIS A 4 0.77 -1.03 0.25
N HIS A 5 1.49 -0.38 1.14
CA HIS A 5 0.96 0.29 2.31
C HIS A 5 1.51 1.71 2.37
N LEU A 6 0.61 2.67 2.51
CA LEU A 6 0.93 4.08 2.71
C LEU A 6 0.08 4.61 3.86
N GLY A 7 0.71 5.15 4.90
CA GLY A 7 0.05 5.94 5.94
C GLY A 7 0.40 7.42 5.83
N GLY A 8 -0.57 8.31 6.06
CA GLY A 8 -0.39 9.77 5.91
C GLY A 8 0.56 10.42 6.93
N VAL A 9 0.96 9.69 7.98
CA VAL A 9 1.96 10.09 8.99
C VAL A 9 3.04 9.02 9.18
N ASP A 10 3.00 7.96 8.37
CA ASP A 10 3.98 6.87 8.38
C ASP A 10 5.26 7.34 7.69
N PRO A 11 6.43 7.28 8.34
CA PRO A 11 7.70 7.57 7.68
C PRO A 11 8.06 6.52 6.63
N ASP A 12 7.44 5.34 6.70
CA ASP A 12 7.78 4.19 5.87
C ASP A 12 6.61 3.83 4.93
N SER A 13 6.62 4.41 3.72
CA SER A 13 5.91 3.79 2.61
C SER A 13 6.53 2.42 2.37
N SER A 14 5.73 1.36 2.49
CA SER A 14 6.25 0.00 2.44
C SER A 14 5.54 -0.83 1.38
N ASN A 15 6.27 -1.79 0.83
CA ASN A 15 5.70 -2.78 -0.06
C ASN A 15 6.26 -4.16 0.27
N ARG A 16 5.50 -5.18 -0.12
CA ARG A 16 6.00 -6.55 -0.04
C ARG A 16 5.36 -7.43 -1.08
N ARG A 17 6.18 -8.22 -1.77
CA ARG A 17 5.68 -9.30 -2.61
C ARG A 17 5.14 -10.42 -1.72
N LEU A 18 3.86 -10.71 -1.90
CA LEU A 18 3.15 -11.83 -1.29
C LEU A 18 2.75 -12.84 -2.36
N ASN A 19 3.21 -14.07 -2.15
CA ASN A 19 2.73 -15.23 -2.90
C ASN A 19 1.46 -15.76 -2.22
N PRO A 20 0.63 -16.54 -2.94
CA PRO A 20 -0.59 -17.10 -2.38
C PRO A 20 -0.33 -17.84 -1.06
N GLY A 21 -1.15 -17.55 -0.04
CA GLY A 21 -1.02 -18.14 1.30
C GLY A 21 0.04 -17.49 2.21
N LEU A 22 0.85 -16.54 1.72
CA LEU A 22 1.77 -15.79 2.57
C LEU A 22 1.08 -14.61 3.26
N THR A 23 1.58 -14.27 4.44
CA THR A 23 1.10 -13.15 5.26
C THR A 23 2.21 -12.11 5.43
N TRP A 24 1.82 -10.84 5.50
CA TRP A 24 2.67 -9.72 5.88
C TRP A 24 2.07 -9.01 7.08
N VAL A 25 2.89 -8.82 8.11
CA VAL A 25 2.55 -8.02 9.29
C VAL A 25 3.14 -6.63 9.07
N ILE A 26 2.30 -5.61 9.27
CA ILE A 26 2.67 -4.21 9.17
C ILE A 26 2.50 -3.62 10.56
N ASP A 27 3.56 -3.01 11.08
CA ASP A 27 3.52 -2.25 12.32
C ASP A 27 3.23 -0.79 11.98
N ALA A 28 2.02 -0.33 12.30
CA ALA A 28 1.63 1.05 12.10
C ALA A 28 1.84 1.88 13.39
N PRO A 29 2.25 3.16 13.28
CA PRO A 29 2.28 4.10 14.39
C PRO A 29 0.94 4.17 15.10
N ARG A 30 0.98 4.49 16.40
CA ARG A 30 -0.25 4.60 17.22
C ARG A 30 -1.24 5.61 16.67
N VAL A 31 -0.75 6.70 16.10
CA VAL A 31 -1.58 7.72 15.44
C VAL A 31 -1.28 7.60 13.97
N THR A 32 -2.28 7.18 13.20
CA THR A 32 -2.17 7.02 11.74
C THR A 32 -3.39 7.65 11.09
N MET A 33 -3.17 8.48 10.07
CA MET A 33 -4.25 9.12 9.31
C MET A 33 -4.16 8.70 7.86
N MET A 34 -5.32 8.49 7.21
CA MET A 34 -5.41 8.32 5.75
C MET A 34 -4.51 7.18 5.24
N ALA A 35 -4.54 6.03 5.92
CA ALA A 35 -3.75 4.88 5.50
C ALA A 35 -4.49 4.05 4.46
N HIS A 36 -3.77 3.62 3.42
CA HIS A 36 -4.29 2.76 2.37
C HIS A 36 -3.42 1.54 2.20
N ILE A 37 -4.09 0.40 2.08
CA ILE A 37 -3.51 -0.86 1.66
C ILE A 37 -4.18 -1.26 0.35
N TRP A 38 -3.37 -1.55 -0.66
CA TRP A 38 -3.87 -2.07 -1.92
C TRP A 38 -2.86 -3.02 -2.55
N GLY A 39 -3.35 -3.84 -3.46
CA GLY A 39 -2.51 -4.65 -4.31
C GLY A 39 -2.77 -4.31 -5.78
N PRO A 40 -1.76 -3.89 -6.55
CA PRO A 40 -1.86 -3.81 -7.99
C PRO A 40 -1.74 -5.19 -8.64
N THR A 41 -2.53 -5.42 -9.69
CA THR A 41 -2.53 -6.68 -10.44
C THR A 41 -1.84 -6.54 -11.79
N ASN A 42 -1.34 -7.68 -12.28
CA ASN A 42 -0.75 -7.81 -13.61
C ASN A 42 0.39 -6.82 -13.88
N CYS A 43 1.35 -6.77 -12.95
CA CYS A 43 2.59 -5.99 -13.06
C CYS A 43 3.77 -6.92 -13.39
N ASN A 44 4.73 -6.44 -14.16
CA ASN A 44 5.97 -7.14 -14.50
C ASN A 44 7.20 -6.22 -14.34
N PHE A 45 7.51 -5.85 -13.09
CA PHE A 45 8.66 -5.01 -12.75
C PHE A 45 9.98 -5.57 -13.28
N ASP A 46 10.77 -4.69 -13.90
CA ASP A 46 12.15 -4.99 -14.32
C ASP A 46 13.12 -5.07 -13.12
N GLY A 47 14.40 -5.34 -13.40
CA GLY A 47 15.45 -5.38 -12.37
C GLY A 47 15.71 -4.04 -11.66
N ALA A 48 15.19 -2.92 -12.19
CA ALA A 48 15.23 -1.60 -11.57
C ALA A 48 13.92 -1.29 -10.79
N GLY A 49 12.98 -2.23 -10.71
CA GLY A 49 11.70 -2.06 -10.03
C GLY A 49 10.71 -1.19 -10.78
N ARG A 50 10.83 -1.10 -12.11
CA ARG A 50 9.95 -0.29 -12.98
C ARG A 50 9.10 -1.18 -13.88
N ASP A 51 7.80 -0.90 -13.90
CA ASP A 51 6.82 -1.37 -14.89
C ASP A 51 5.46 -0.76 -14.54
N SER A 52 4.52 -0.75 -15.50
CA SER A 52 3.14 -0.38 -15.21
C SER A 52 2.31 -1.58 -14.76
N CYS A 53 1.27 -1.31 -13.97
CA CYS A 53 0.30 -2.31 -13.55
C CYS A 53 -1.04 -2.06 -14.23
N GLN A 54 -1.78 -3.13 -14.52
CA GLN A 54 -3.12 -2.99 -15.11
C GLN A 54 -4.12 -2.32 -14.15
N THR A 55 -3.98 -2.58 -12.84
CA THR A 55 -4.82 -2.01 -11.79
C THR A 55 -3.94 -1.53 -10.64
N GLY A 56 -4.35 -0.48 -9.92
CA GLY A 56 -3.64 -0.01 -8.72
C GLY A 56 -2.21 0.51 -8.93
N ASP A 57 -1.82 0.83 -10.15
CA ASP A 57 -0.49 1.38 -10.47
C ASP A 57 -0.25 2.72 -9.77
N CYS A 58 0.88 2.86 -9.07
CA CYS A 58 1.26 4.07 -8.34
C CYS A 58 2.37 4.90 -9.01
N GLY A 59 2.50 4.82 -10.35
CA GLY A 59 3.44 5.63 -11.12
C GLY A 59 4.54 4.83 -11.83
N GLY A 60 4.31 3.55 -12.09
CA GLY A 60 5.24 2.68 -12.80
C GLY A 60 6.39 2.16 -11.94
N VAL A 61 6.23 2.21 -10.61
CA VAL A 61 7.29 1.90 -9.63
C VAL A 61 6.83 0.85 -8.64
N LEU A 62 7.76 -0.03 -8.26
CA LEU A 62 7.50 -1.03 -7.22
C LEU A 62 7.32 -0.37 -5.85
N GLN A 63 8.17 0.57 -5.46
CA GLN A 63 8.00 1.35 -4.21
C GLN A 63 7.12 2.56 -4.45
N CYS A 64 5.88 2.51 -4.00
CA CYS A 64 4.94 3.60 -4.16
C CYS A 64 5.30 4.77 -3.23
N ILE A 65 5.36 5.97 -3.80
CA ILE A 65 5.48 7.23 -3.06
C ILE A 65 4.12 7.96 -2.96
N GLY A 66 3.10 7.40 -3.61
CA GLY A 66 1.77 7.97 -3.72
C GLY A 66 0.74 6.89 -4.02
N TRP A 67 -0.51 7.31 -4.19
CA TRP A 67 -1.65 6.42 -4.21
C TRP A 67 -1.74 5.66 -5.53
N GLY A 68 -2.28 4.45 -5.49
CA GLY A 68 -2.56 3.68 -6.70
C GLY A 68 -3.68 4.30 -7.55
N LYS A 69 -3.56 4.20 -8.87
CA LYS A 69 -4.57 4.62 -9.84
C LYS A 69 -5.74 3.63 -9.89
N SER A 70 -6.94 4.18 -10.06
CA SER A 70 -8.16 3.41 -10.31
C SER A 70 -8.08 2.66 -11.66
N PRO A 71 -8.65 1.45 -11.78
CA PRO A 71 -9.36 0.71 -10.73
C PRO A 71 -8.42 0.08 -9.70
N ASN A 72 -8.80 0.12 -8.43
CA ASN A 72 -8.14 -0.58 -7.33
C ASN A 72 -9.15 -0.86 -6.20
N ILE A 73 -8.90 -1.93 -5.44
CA ILE A 73 -9.60 -2.19 -4.18
C ILE A 73 -8.70 -1.63 -3.09
N LEU A 74 -9.25 -0.74 -2.26
CA LEU A 74 -8.57 -0.13 -1.14
C LEU A 74 -9.12 -0.72 0.16
N ALA A 75 -8.21 -1.10 1.06
CA ALA A 75 -8.51 -1.16 2.47
C ALA A 75 -7.96 0.12 3.10
N GLU A 76 -8.85 0.93 3.66
CA GLU A 76 -8.50 2.21 4.27
C GLU A 76 -8.59 2.08 5.79
N TYR A 77 -7.68 2.72 6.51
CA TYR A 77 -7.79 2.81 7.96
C TYR A 77 -7.21 4.11 8.52
N SER A 78 -7.60 4.46 9.74
CA SER A 78 -7.03 5.53 10.56
C SER A 78 -7.03 5.10 12.03
N LEU A 79 -5.91 5.27 12.72
CA LEU A 79 -5.71 4.81 14.09
C LEU A 79 -5.67 5.97 15.07
N ASN A 80 -6.32 5.78 16.22
CA ASN A 80 -6.31 6.67 17.36
C ASN A 80 -6.70 8.13 17.00
N GLN A 81 -7.82 8.26 16.29
CA GLN A 81 -8.36 9.53 15.84
C GLN A 81 -9.20 10.19 16.95
N TYR A 82 -10.32 10.82 16.60
CA TYR A 82 -11.19 11.48 17.57
C TYR A 82 -11.63 10.50 18.66
N SER A 83 -11.50 10.93 19.93
CA SER A 83 -11.86 10.13 21.11
C SER A 83 -11.12 8.78 21.23
N ASN A 84 -9.91 8.66 20.65
CA ASN A 84 -9.11 7.43 20.60
C ASN A 84 -9.81 6.28 19.87
N LEU A 85 -10.56 6.59 18.82
CA LEU A 85 -11.24 5.62 17.98
C LEU A 85 -10.44 5.33 16.70
N ASP A 86 -10.55 4.08 16.25
CA ASP A 86 -10.00 3.60 14.98
C ASP A 86 -11.13 3.52 13.94
N PHE A 87 -10.81 3.78 12.68
CA PHE A 87 -11.74 3.79 11.54
C PHE A 87 -11.17 3.05 10.35
#